data_AF-A0A2S7PPW6-F1
#
_entry.id   AF-A0A2S7PPW6-F1
#
_cell.length_a   1.000
_cell.length_b   1.000
_cell.length_c   1.000
_cell.angle_alpha   90.00
_cell.angle_beta   90.00
_cell.angle_gamma   90.00
#
_symmetry.space_group_name_H-M   'P 1'
#
loop_
_entity.id
_entity.type
_entity.pdbx_description
1 polymer ?
#
loop_
_entity_poly.entity_id
_entity_poly.type
_entity_poly.pdbx_seq_one_letter_code
_entity_poly.pdbx_strand_id
1 'polypeptide(L)'
;MSTTDESHNTLTNYVAYLDSQEPPIPRIGHLNLETSTIRPLSFLSGAPLSNLYQVICLPPSQISPAGPSIPLSQTTLLPPLPSRDVLAIGKNYPEHAAEFHSSGYDSSDHVAQPTHPVIFTKRSTSIIASGEAILPHAEFTQTLDYEGEIGVIIGKPGFRVKEEDAMDYVWGYTIINDVTARERQRDHKQFFLGKSADTFCPMGPIAVPAYALPKTLRVQTHVNGSLRQDSTTANLIFSIPYLISTLSLAQTLQPGDVIATGTPFGVGFGQSPPTFLQPGDTVEISVTGLGTLKNTVADTTARNKTLDGISSSSHQLFPVSNLGKSAGGKGLTTINSKPLYYRKTGSTSADAQSILFIHGLGDSSECWTPLIEEMELDKKYVLHLLDLEGHGLSPTSAASVVSIQSYASDVAALIEMKGLQNCKIIAYGMGCLIALSAMDEVDTKTSFSPADIEGRKIVLLDSPPQTTPLPDEMRKDLLARAETARKGGMAAVVDLLIPPERKRKGHLVRTLERISLLAMDAEGYAKGCTALANWEGKSTKVQTEPYVSLYAYPAEGIEAREELLGAGKVSWLAVGGFWRVFEDGALFGDLVNRLTGFLA
;
A
#
# COMPACT_ATOMS: atom_id res chain seq x y z
N MET A 1 -4.27 -30.27 44.05
CA MET A 1 -2.95 -30.12 43.41
C MET A 1 -3.13 -30.33 41.92
N SER A 2 -3.36 -29.24 41.19
CA SER A 2 -3.29 -29.19 39.73
C SER A 2 -2.15 -28.23 39.44
N THR A 3 -1.04 -28.77 38.96
CA THR A 3 0.20 -28.07 38.68
C THR A 3 0.01 -27.10 37.51
N THR A 4 0.07 -25.80 37.82
CA THR A 4 0.78 -24.76 37.07
C THR A 4 0.71 -24.82 35.54
N ASP A 5 -0.29 -24.13 34.98
CA ASP A 5 -0.26 -23.59 33.61
C ASP A 5 0.30 -22.15 33.66
N GLU A 6 1.46 -21.98 34.29
CA GLU A 6 2.13 -20.69 34.54
C GLU A 6 3.03 -20.23 33.38
N SER A 7 2.95 -20.84 32.20
CA SER A 7 3.63 -20.33 31.00
C SER A 7 2.77 -19.30 30.25
N HIS A 8 2.14 -18.37 30.98
CA HIS A 8 1.39 -17.27 30.39
C HIS A 8 2.34 -16.38 29.56
N ASN A 9 2.36 -16.66 28.26
CA ASN A 9 2.78 -15.85 27.11
C ASN A 9 3.92 -14.83 27.37
N THR A 10 5.16 -15.26 27.20
CA THR A 10 6.38 -14.42 27.33
C THR A 10 6.53 -13.34 26.25
N LEU A 11 5.57 -13.20 25.34
CA LEU A 11 5.63 -12.33 24.17
C LEU A 11 4.93 -10.99 24.41
N THR A 12 5.37 -10.23 25.40
CA THR A 12 4.69 -9.00 25.86
C THR A 12 5.31 -7.70 25.35
N ASN A 13 6.58 -7.71 24.94
CA ASN A 13 7.29 -6.54 24.43
C ASN A 13 7.00 -6.29 22.94
N TYR A 14 5.81 -5.83 22.60
CA TYR A 14 5.43 -5.66 21.20
C TYR A 14 6.17 -4.51 20.54
N VAL A 15 6.78 -4.79 19.39
CA VAL A 15 7.56 -3.83 18.60
C VAL A 15 7.05 -3.79 17.17
N ALA A 16 6.93 -2.59 16.59
CA ALA A 16 6.66 -2.41 15.17
C ALA A 16 7.98 -2.21 14.41
N TYR A 17 8.12 -2.87 13.27
CA TYR A 17 9.36 -2.82 12.47
C TYR A 17 9.07 -3.01 10.98
N LEU A 18 10.03 -2.62 10.13
CA LEU A 18 10.01 -2.91 8.69
C LEU A 18 10.73 -4.24 8.42
N ASP A 19 9.99 -5.21 7.89
CA ASP A 19 10.58 -6.47 7.41
C ASP A 19 11.48 -6.21 6.20
N SER A 20 12.54 -7.02 6.04
CA SER A 20 13.57 -6.87 5.01
C SER A 20 13.13 -7.29 3.61
N GLN A 21 11.82 -7.45 3.38
CA GLN A 21 11.28 -7.75 2.06
C GLN A 21 11.37 -6.53 1.15
N GLU A 22 11.30 -6.76 -0.17
CA GLU A 22 11.20 -5.68 -1.16
C GLU A 22 9.83 -5.73 -1.86
N PRO A 23 8.99 -4.68 -1.71
CA PRO A 23 9.19 -3.50 -0.86
C PRO A 23 9.11 -3.83 0.65
N PRO A 24 9.73 -3.02 1.54
CA PRO A 24 9.65 -3.23 2.98
C PRO A 24 8.21 -3.16 3.46
N ILE A 25 7.82 -4.07 4.36
CA ILE A 25 6.44 -4.17 4.85
C ILE A 25 6.42 -4.04 6.37
N PRO A 26 5.54 -3.20 6.96
CA PRO A 26 5.34 -3.15 8.40
C PRO A 26 4.92 -4.51 8.97
N ARG A 27 5.55 -4.87 10.09
CA ARG A 27 5.28 -6.08 10.87
C ARG A 27 5.29 -5.80 12.37
N ILE A 28 4.70 -6.71 13.13
CA ILE A 28 4.80 -6.73 14.59
C ILE A 28 5.62 -7.93 15.06
N GLY A 29 6.50 -7.67 16.02
CA GLY A 29 7.32 -8.67 16.68
C GLY A 29 7.28 -8.53 18.20
N HIS A 30 7.96 -9.44 18.89
CA HIS A 30 8.34 -9.30 20.28
C HIS A 30 9.83 -8.92 20.37
N LEU A 31 10.15 -7.79 20.99
CA LEU A 31 11.53 -7.36 21.22
C LEU A 31 12.06 -7.94 22.54
N ASN A 32 13.09 -8.79 22.42
CA ASN A 32 13.89 -9.17 23.56
C ASN A 32 14.91 -8.05 23.83
N LEU A 33 14.70 -7.31 24.93
CA LEU A 33 15.51 -6.13 25.30
C LEU A 33 16.96 -6.49 25.66
N GLU A 34 17.22 -7.71 26.17
CA GLU A 34 18.56 -8.15 26.58
C GLU A 34 19.44 -8.49 25.37
N THR A 35 18.87 -9.22 24.40
CA THR A 35 19.59 -9.68 23.21
C THR A 35 19.49 -8.71 22.03
N SER A 36 18.64 -7.68 22.12
CA SER A 36 18.31 -6.78 21.01
C SER A 36 17.89 -7.54 19.74
N THR A 37 17.01 -8.53 19.92
CA THR A 37 16.44 -9.32 18.81
C THR A 37 14.93 -9.24 18.80
N ILE A 38 14.35 -9.17 17.60
CA ILE A 38 12.92 -9.19 17.35
C ILE A 38 12.52 -10.61 16.96
N ARG A 39 11.59 -11.19 17.70
CA ARG A 39 10.88 -12.41 17.32
C ARG A 39 9.64 -12.02 16.52
N PRO A 40 9.55 -12.29 15.19
CA PRO A 40 8.34 -11.98 14.42
C PRO A 40 7.11 -12.66 15.01
N LEU A 41 5.94 -12.04 14.85
CA LEU A 41 4.67 -12.58 15.35
C LEU A 41 3.64 -12.74 14.23
N SER A 42 2.79 -13.76 14.37
CA SER A 42 1.70 -14.07 13.46
C SER A 42 0.40 -14.33 14.22
N PHE A 43 -0.72 -14.27 13.52
CA PHE A 43 -1.95 -14.94 13.93
C PHE A 43 -1.72 -16.46 14.01
N LEU A 44 -2.59 -17.18 14.73
CA LEU A 44 -2.60 -18.66 14.73
C LEU A 44 -2.80 -19.27 13.34
N SER A 45 -3.41 -18.54 12.41
CA SER A 45 -3.53 -18.95 11.00
C SER A 45 -2.20 -18.94 10.24
N GLY A 46 -1.12 -18.43 10.85
CA GLY A 46 0.18 -18.20 10.22
C GLY A 46 0.28 -16.87 9.46
N ALA A 47 -0.81 -16.10 9.35
CA ALA A 47 -0.76 -14.77 8.76
C ALA A 47 0.14 -13.83 9.61
N PRO A 48 1.11 -13.10 9.03
CA PRO A 48 1.91 -12.15 9.80
C PRO A 48 1.09 -11.00 10.38
N LEU A 49 1.42 -10.56 11.59
CA LEU A 49 0.85 -9.32 12.15
C LEU A 49 1.49 -8.11 11.46
N SER A 50 0.70 -7.09 11.13
CA SER A 50 1.14 -5.91 10.38
C SER A 50 1.06 -4.59 11.14
N ASN A 51 0.29 -4.51 12.22
CA ASN A 51 0.20 -3.32 13.08
C ASN A 51 -0.26 -3.66 14.50
N LEU A 52 0.00 -2.77 15.46
CA LEU A 52 -0.30 -3.02 16.87
C LEU A 52 -1.81 -3.03 17.18
N TYR A 53 -2.65 -2.38 16.37
CA TYR A 53 -4.11 -2.45 16.55
C TYR A 53 -4.64 -3.88 16.46
N GLN A 54 -4.01 -4.74 15.64
CA GLN A 54 -4.33 -6.16 15.60
C GLN A 54 -4.04 -6.85 16.94
N VAL A 55 -2.91 -6.53 17.57
CA VAL A 55 -2.55 -7.06 18.90
C VAL A 55 -3.53 -6.57 19.97
N ILE A 56 -3.89 -5.29 19.95
CA ILE A 56 -4.78 -4.67 20.93
C ILE A 56 -6.17 -5.31 20.90
N CYS A 57 -6.68 -5.60 19.70
CA CYS A 57 -8.02 -6.15 19.50
C CYS A 57 -8.11 -7.68 19.67
N LEU A 58 -7.00 -8.37 19.91
CA LEU A 58 -6.96 -9.83 20.01
C LEU A 58 -6.57 -10.28 21.42
N PRO A 59 -7.11 -11.41 21.90
CA PRO A 59 -6.57 -12.04 23.09
C PRO A 59 -5.14 -12.57 22.80
N PRO A 60 -4.21 -12.52 23.76
CA PRO A 60 -2.83 -12.97 23.54
C PRO A 60 -2.70 -14.42 23.04
N SER A 61 -3.69 -15.27 23.32
CA SER A 61 -3.74 -16.67 22.85
C SER A 61 -3.92 -16.81 21.33
N GLN A 62 -4.27 -15.74 20.61
CA GLN A 62 -4.40 -15.72 19.15
C GLN A 62 -3.11 -15.30 18.43
N ILE A 63 -2.04 -15.06 19.19
CA ILE A 63 -0.74 -14.58 18.69
C ILE A 63 0.31 -15.65 18.94
N SER A 64 1.07 -16.00 17.90
CA SER A 64 2.14 -16.98 17.97
C SER A 64 3.45 -16.42 17.42
N PRO A 65 4.60 -16.89 17.92
CA PRO A 65 5.90 -16.57 17.33
C PRO A 65 6.02 -17.17 15.91
N ALA A 66 6.61 -16.40 14.99
CA ALA A 66 6.82 -16.77 13.60
C ALA A 66 8.29 -16.60 13.19
N GLY A 67 8.75 -17.41 12.22
CA GLY A 67 10.08 -17.26 11.61
C GLY A 67 11.26 -17.45 12.58
N PRO A 68 12.50 -17.05 12.20
CA PRO A 68 13.64 -16.90 13.10
C PRO A 68 13.65 -15.50 13.77
N SER A 69 14.43 -15.34 14.84
CA SER A 69 14.66 -14.01 15.43
C SER A 69 15.55 -13.14 14.53
N ILE A 70 15.25 -11.85 14.47
CA ILE A 70 15.91 -10.86 13.63
C ILE A 70 16.71 -9.90 14.53
N PRO A 71 18.01 -9.68 14.30
CA PRO A 71 18.76 -8.65 15.02
C PRO A 71 18.16 -7.26 14.78
N LEU A 72 18.02 -6.46 15.84
CA LEU A 72 17.48 -5.11 15.74
C LEU A 72 18.26 -4.22 14.76
N SER A 73 19.56 -4.45 14.62
CA SER A 73 20.44 -3.73 13.68
C SER A 73 20.18 -4.04 12.20
N GLN A 74 19.41 -5.08 11.88
CA GLN A 74 19.07 -5.48 10.50
C GLN A 74 17.69 -5.00 10.06
N THR A 75 17.01 -4.20 10.89
CA THR A 75 15.67 -3.70 10.62
C THR A 75 15.51 -2.27 11.10
N THR A 76 14.47 -1.60 10.60
CA THR A 76 14.09 -0.26 11.02
C THR A 76 12.90 -0.35 11.95
N LEU A 77 13.02 0.24 13.15
CA LEU A 77 11.90 0.37 14.07
C LEU A 77 10.87 1.36 13.54
N LEU A 78 9.62 1.08 13.83
CA LEU A 78 8.49 1.97 13.61
C LEU A 78 7.89 2.38 14.96
N PRO A 79 7.28 3.56 15.07
CA PRO A 79 6.49 3.89 16.25
C PRO A 79 5.36 2.84 16.43
N PRO A 80 5.02 2.43 17.67
CA PRO A 80 4.01 1.40 17.88
C PRO A 80 2.60 1.79 17.39
N LEU A 81 2.22 3.06 17.48
CA LEU A 81 0.89 3.59 17.14
C LEU A 81 0.97 4.96 16.42
N PRO A 82 1.37 5.02 15.13
CA PRO A 82 1.60 6.29 14.42
C PRO A 82 0.36 7.00 13.88
N SER A 83 -0.79 6.31 13.84
CA SER A 83 -1.89 6.71 12.94
C SER A 83 -2.96 7.60 13.58
N ARG A 84 -2.80 8.01 14.85
CA ARG A 84 -3.77 8.85 15.56
C ARG A 84 -3.07 9.96 16.33
N ASP A 85 -3.75 11.08 16.50
CA ASP A 85 -3.31 12.16 17.37
C ASP A 85 -3.25 11.64 18.81
N VAL A 86 -2.22 12.06 19.56
CA VAL A 86 -2.04 11.67 20.97
C VAL A 86 -2.79 12.66 21.86
N LEU A 87 -3.58 12.16 22.80
CA LEU A 87 -4.19 12.96 23.85
C LEU A 87 -3.12 13.22 24.93
N ALA A 88 -2.85 14.47 25.27
CA ALA A 88 -1.76 14.81 26.19
C ALA A 88 -2.24 15.69 27.35
N ILE A 89 -1.64 15.47 28.52
CA ILE A 89 -2.03 16.11 29.77
C ILE A 89 -0.92 17.04 30.26
N GLY A 90 -1.23 18.33 30.35
CA GLY A 90 -0.33 19.33 30.92
C GLY A 90 -0.37 19.35 32.45
N LYS A 91 0.75 19.74 33.06
CA LYS A 91 0.86 20.01 34.52
C LYS A 91 0.36 18.88 35.42
N ASN A 92 0.67 17.61 35.10
CA ASN A 92 0.16 16.47 35.86
C ASN A 92 1.10 15.95 36.97
N TYR A 93 2.19 16.66 37.27
CA TYR A 93 3.06 16.40 38.42
C TYR A 93 3.16 17.66 39.29
N PRO A 94 3.07 17.57 40.63
CA PRO A 94 3.03 18.74 41.51
C PRO A 94 4.24 19.67 41.36
N GLU A 95 5.45 19.09 41.34
CA GLU A 95 6.71 19.86 41.24
C GLU A 95 6.85 20.51 39.85
N HIS A 96 6.44 19.82 38.79
CA HIS A 96 6.45 20.39 37.45
C HIS A 96 5.39 21.49 37.27
N ALA A 97 4.21 21.33 37.88
CA ALA A 97 3.17 22.35 37.84
C ALA A 97 3.65 23.67 38.50
N ALA A 98 4.39 23.56 39.61
CA ALA A 98 5.05 24.69 40.25
C ALA A 98 6.16 25.30 39.38
N GLU A 99 7.02 24.48 38.79
CA GLU A 99 8.10 24.90 37.86
C GLU A 99 7.53 25.67 36.66
N PHE A 100 6.52 25.12 35.98
CA PHE A 100 5.88 25.75 34.83
C PHE A 100 5.20 27.08 35.20
N HIS A 101 4.48 27.13 36.33
CA HIS A 101 3.84 28.36 36.80
C HIS A 101 4.86 29.48 37.09
N SER A 102 6.00 29.13 37.66
CA SER A 102 7.07 30.09 37.98
C SER A 102 7.84 30.63 36.76
N SER A 103 7.71 29.98 35.60
CA SER A 103 8.56 30.24 34.43
C SER A 103 8.10 31.38 33.52
N GLY A 104 6.85 31.83 33.63
CA GLY A 104 6.25 32.79 32.70
C GLY A 104 5.83 32.22 31.35
N TYR A 105 5.96 30.89 31.14
CA TYR A 105 5.41 30.18 29.98
C TYR A 105 3.96 29.68 30.21
N ASP A 106 3.38 29.97 31.38
CA ASP A 106 2.01 29.62 31.72
C ASP A 106 1.01 30.63 31.16
N SER A 107 0.37 30.28 30.05
CA SER A 107 -0.73 31.04 29.45
C SER A 107 -2.12 30.46 29.78
N SER A 108 -2.16 29.37 30.56
CA SER A 108 -3.35 28.54 30.75
C SER A 108 -4.13 28.84 32.03
N ASP A 109 -3.45 29.16 33.15
CA ASP A 109 -4.11 29.50 34.44
C ASP A 109 -3.17 30.27 35.40
N HIS A 110 -3.74 31.01 36.35
CA HIS A 110 -2.97 31.73 37.41
C HIS A 110 -2.79 30.92 38.70
N VAL A 111 -3.12 29.63 38.71
CA VAL A 111 -3.04 28.76 39.90
C VAL A 111 -1.95 27.70 39.67
N ALA A 112 -1.07 27.50 40.67
CA ALA A 112 0.08 26.61 40.57
C ALA A 112 -0.29 25.12 40.38
N GLN A 113 -1.44 24.68 40.90
CA GLN A 113 -1.97 23.35 40.66
C GLN A 113 -3.36 23.47 40.01
N PRO A 114 -3.56 22.91 38.80
CA PRO A 114 -4.84 23.01 38.12
C PRO A 114 -5.90 22.18 38.85
N THR A 115 -7.15 22.66 38.85
CA THR A 115 -8.28 21.92 39.45
C THR A 115 -8.84 20.85 38.51
N HIS A 116 -8.57 20.98 37.20
CA HIS A 116 -9.03 20.10 36.13
C HIS A 116 -7.83 19.79 35.21
N PRO A 117 -7.78 18.62 34.56
CA PRO A 117 -6.65 18.26 33.70
C PRO A 117 -6.59 19.18 32.49
N VAL A 118 -5.41 19.74 32.22
CA VAL A 118 -5.17 20.55 31.02
C VAL A 118 -4.96 19.58 29.85
N ILE A 119 -5.95 19.47 28.98
CA ILE A 119 -5.94 18.51 27.86
C ILE A 119 -5.58 19.24 26.58
N PHE A 120 -4.63 18.68 25.82
CA PHE A 120 -4.31 19.10 24.46
C PHE A 120 -4.01 17.87 23.60
N THR A 121 -3.70 18.10 22.33
CA THR A 121 -3.33 17.02 21.40
C THR A 121 -1.95 17.25 20.79
N LYS A 122 -1.28 16.15 20.46
CA LYS A 122 -0.12 16.14 19.56
C LYS A 122 -0.55 15.52 18.24
N ARG A 123 -0.25 16.20 17.13
CA ARG A 123 -0.60 15.71 15.79
C ARG A 123 0.11 14.39 15.48
N SER A 124 -0.58 13.45 14.84
CA SER A 124 -0.01 12.15 14.46
C SER A 124 1.24 12.26 13.58
N THR A 125 1.36 13.33 12.78
CA THR A 125 2.53 13.63 11.93
C THR A 125 3.80 13.95 12.73
N SER A 126 3.65 14.29 14.02
CA SER A 126 4.78 14.50 14.92
C SER A 126 5.38 13.19 15.45
N ILE A 127 4.71 12.04 15.26
CA ILE A 127 5.13 10.76 15.81
C ILE A 127 6.31 10.19 15.03
N ILE A 128 7.39 9.86 15.75
CA ILE A 128 8.58 9.20 15.21
C ILE A 128 9.02 8.02 16.08
N ALA A 129 9.73 7.06 15.50
CA ALA A 129 10.23 5.88 16.20
C ALA A 129 11.43 6.21 17.10
N SER A 130 11.76 5.30 18.00
CA SER A 130 13.08 5.30 18.64
C SER A 130 14.18 5.16 17.59
N GLY A 131 15.23 5.98 17.69
CA GLY A 131 16.35 6.05 16.75
C GLY A 131 16.16 7.06 15.62
N GLU A 132 14.94 7.55 15.38
CA GLU A 132 14.71 8.63 14.41
C GLU A 132 15.09 10.00 14.98
N ALA A 133 15.41 10.95 14.11
CA ALA A 133 15.94 12.24 14.51
C ALA A 133 14.80 13.23 14.84
N ILE A 134 14.97 14.01 15.92
CA ILE A 134 14.11 15.14 16.25
C ILE A 134 14.59 16.35 15.43
N LEU A 135 13.73 16.91 14.59
CA LEU A 135 14.05 18.12 13.83
C LEU A 135 14.01 19.34 14.76
N PRO A 136 15.04 20.20 14.75
CA PRO A 136 15.07 21.37 15.63
C PRO A 136 14.12 22.48 15.18
N HIS A 137 13.70 22.49 13.91
CA HIS A 137 12.86 23.52 13.28
C HIS A 137 13.34 24.95 13.64
N ALA A 138 14.58 25.28 13.28
CA ALA A 138 15.24 26.53 13.72
C ALA A 138 14.49 27.83 13.31
N GLU A 139 13.75 27.81 12.20
CA GLU A 139 12.89 28.94 11.77
C GLU A 139 11.59 29.04 12.59
N PHE A 140 11.20 27.96 13.26
CA PHE A 140 10.00 27.87 14.08
C PHE A 140 10.29 28.16 15.55
N THR A 141 11.35 27.63 16.15
CA THR A 141 11.65 27.81 17.58
C THR A 141 13.14 27.83 17.89
N GLN A 142 13.50 28.53 18.98
CA GLN A 142 14.83 28.50 19.59
C GLN A 142 14.79 27.91 21.02
N THR A 143 13.63 27.41 21.44
CA THR A 143 13.33 26.96 22.80
C THR A 143 12.82 25.52 22.80
N LEU A 144 13.53 24.66 22.05
CA LEU A 144 13.24 23.24 21.93
C LEU A 144 13.52 22.52 23.25
N ASP A 145 12.57 21.74 23.73
CA ASP A 145 12.63 21.12 25.05
C ASP A 145 12.14 19.67 25.01
N TYR A 146 12.56 18.87 26.00
CA TYR A 146 12.17 17.47 26.19
C TYR A 146 11.17 17.35 27.32
N GLU A 147 10.31 16.33 27.23
CA GLU A 147 9.37 15.96 28.27
C GLU A 147 9.17 14.44 28.25
N GLY A 148 9.85 13.72 29.15
CA GLY A 148 9.67 12.28 29.26
C GLY A 148 8.32 11.93 29.89
N GLU A 149 7.53 11.11 29.23
CA GLU A 149 6.18 10.74 29.64
C GLU A 149 5.88 9.25 29.47
N ILE A 150 4.86 8.80 30.20
CA ILE A 150 4.27 7.48 30.07
C ILE A 150 3.00 7.62 29.22
N GLY A 151 2.94 6.88 28.12
CA GLY A 151 1.76 6.78 27.26
C GLY A 151 0.88 5.61 27.69
N VAL A 152 -0.38 5.89 28.06
CA VAL A 152 -1.41 4.88 28.33
C VAL A 152 -2.11 4.51 27.02
N ILE A 153 -2.20 3.23 26.69
CA ILE A 153 -2.84 2.73 25.47
C ILE A 153 -4.23 2.18 25.80
N ILE A 154 -5.26 2.71 25.15
CA ILE A 154 -6.64 2.24 25.32
C ILE A 154 -6.86 0.93 24.56
N GLY A 155 -7.52 -0.04 25.18
CA GLY A 155 -7.73 -1.39 24.65
C GLY A 155 -9.11 -1.67 24.06
N LYS A 156 -10.14 -0.94 24.51
CA LYS A 156 -11.54 -1.15 24.11
C LYS A 156 -12.27 0.19 24.00
N PRO A 157 -13.34 0.29 23.18
CA PRO A 157 -14.06 1.55 23.03
C PRO A 157 -14.72 1.97 24.35
N GLY A 158 -14.61 3.24 24.73
CA GLY A 158 -15.15 3.77 25.99
C GLY A 158 -15.84 5.13 25.82
N PHE A 159 -17.03 5.28 26.39
CA PHE A 159 -17.79 6.52 26.43
C PHE A 159 -18.46 6.63 27.80
N ARG A 160 -18.24 7.73 28.51
CA ARG A 160 -18.65 7.96 29.91
C ARG A 160 -18.19 6.83 30.84
N VAL A 161 -16.93 6.45 30.70
CA VAL A 161 -16.30 5.43 31.53
C VAL A 161 -16.25 5.95 32.96
N LYS A 162 -16.72 5.15 33.92
CA LYS A 162 -16.57 5.49 35.34
C LYS A 162 -15.12 5.30 35.76
N GLU A 163 -14.66 6.10 36.71
CA GLU A 163 -13.29 6.02 37.23
C GLU A 163 -12.97 4.62 37.80
N GLU A 164 -13.91 3.99 38.51
CA GLU A 164 -13.75 2.63 39.06
C GLU A 164 -13.53 1.54 38.00
N ASP A 165 -14.05 1.74 36.79
CA ASP A 165 -13.97 0.79 35.67
C ASP A 165 -12.80 1.12 34.71
N ALA A 166 -12.14 2.27 34.89
CA ALA A 166 -11.26 2.85 33.88
C ALA A 166 -10.04 1.98 33.55
N MET A 167 -9.49 1.26 34.54
CA MET A 167 -8.34 0.38 34.31
C MET A 167 -8.66 -0.80 33.39
N ASP A 168 -9.94 -1.23 33.29
CA ASP A 168 -10.35 -2.28 32.35
C ASP A 168 -10.33 -1.81 30.89
N TYR A 169 -10.14 -0.51 30.65
CA TYR A 169 -9.98 0.08 29.32
C TYR A 169 -8.52 0.26 28.94
N VAL A 170 -7.58 0.04 29.86
CA VAL A 170 -6.14 0.13 29.58
C VAL A 170 -5.66 -1.20 29.01
N TRP A 171 -5.19 -1.20 27.76
CA TRP A 171 -4.48 -2.35 27.19
C TRP A 171 -3.07 -2.44 27.76
N GLY A 172 -2.36 -1.31 27.81
CA GLY A 172 -0.94 -1.30 28.16
C GLY A 172 -0.33 0.09 28.10
N TYR A 173 1.00 0.11 28.00
CA TYR A 173 1.81 1.31 28.10
C TYR A 173 2.91 1.37 27.03
N THR A 174 3.32 2.59 26.68
CA THR A 174 4.50 2.93 25.84
C THR A 174 5.20 4.15 26.44
N ILE A 175 6.39 4.50 25.95
CA ILE A 175 7.08 5.74 26.30
C ILE A 175 6.75 6.82 25.26
N ILE A 176 6.62 8.06 25.70
CA ILE A 176 6.48 9.25 24.85
C ILE A 176 7.51 10.31 25.26
N ASN A 177 8.06 11.01 24.27
CA ASN A 177 8.71 12.29 24.48
C ASN A 177 7.77 13.40 23.97
N ASP A 178 7.24 14.23 24.87
CA ASP A 178 6.44 15.40 24.51
C ASP A 178 7.33 16.61 24.17
N VAL A 179 8.09 16.47 23.07
CA VAL A 179 9.01 17.53 22.62
C VAL A 179 8.22 18.81 22.37
N THR A 180 8.76 19.92 22.88
CA THR A 180 8.03 21.17 22.98
C THR A 180 8.84 22.36 22.46
N ALA A 181 8.21 23.21 21.65
CA ALA A 181 8.67 24.56 21.36
C ALA A 181 8.04 25.53 22.38
N ARG A 182 8.79 25.90 23.43
CA ARG A 182 8.21 26.62 24.59
C ARG A 182 7.65 28.00 24.25
N GLU A 183 8.35 28.76 23.40
CA GLU A 183 7.83 30.04 22.88
C GLU A 183 6.49 29.87 22.20
N ARG A 184 6.35 28.85 21.34
CA ARG A 184 5.12 28.60 20.58
C ARG A 184 4.00 28.08 21.46
N GLN A 185 4.31 27.28 22.47
CA GLN A 185 3.36 26.88 23.51
C GLN A 185 2.76 28.12 24.22
N ARG A 186 3.60 29.08 24.60
CA ARG A 186 3.16 30.33 25.24
C ARG A 186 2.38 31.23 24.28
N ASP A 187 2.95 31.51 23.12
CA ASP A 187 2.47 32.55 22.19
C ASP A 187 1.08 32.24 21.61
N HIS A 188 0.80 30.96 21.35
CA HIS A 188 -0.45 30.55 20.70
C HIS A 188 -1.61 30.28 21.67
N LYS A 189 -1.36 30.34 22.99
CA LYS A 189 -2.30 30.04 24.10
C LYS A 189 -2.78 28.58 24.14
N GLN A 190 -3.21 28.03 23.00
CA GLN A 190 -3.44 26.62 22.79
C GLN A 190 -2.10 25.92 22.56
N PHE A 191 -1.81 24.86 23.31
CA PHE A 191 -0.51 24.20 23.27
C PHE A 191 -0.23 23.44 21.96
N PHE A 192 -1.27 23.10 21.20
CA PHE A 192 -1.20 22.28 20.00
C PHE A 192 -0.02 22.62 19.08
N LEU A 193 0.14 23.88 18.69
CA LEU A 193 1.17 24.27 17.72
C LEU A 193 2.59 24.12 18.28
N GLY A 194 2.80 24.46 19.56
CA GLY A 194 4.09 24.26 20.23
C GLY A 194 4.42 22.79 20.52
N LYS A 195 3.42 21.91 20.44
CA LYS A 195 3.50 20.48 20.79
C LYS A 195 3.40 19.53 19.59
N SER A 196 3.15 20.04 18.39
CA SER A 196 2.78 19.20 17.22
C SER A 196 3.63 19.43 15.98
N ALA A 197 4.76 20.13 16.06
CA ALA A 197 5.68 20.18 14.93
C ALA A 197 6.13 18.77 14.56
N ASP A 198 6.45 18.52 13.28
CA ASP A 198 6.86 17.20 12.83
C ASP A 198 8.06 16.71 13.67
N THR A 199 8.10 15.42 14.00
CA THR A 199 9.07 14.78 14.92
C THR A 199 8.95 15.10 16.41
N PHE A 200 7.98 15.91 16.86
CA PHE A 200 7.85 16.29 18.27
C PHE A 200 7.17 15.24 19.17
N CYS A 201 6.79 14.07 18.66
CA CYS A 201 6.19 12.99 19.44
C CYS A 201 6.95 11.66 19.30
N PRO A 202 8.25 11.57 19.63
CA PRO A 202 8.90 10.28 19.73
C PRO A 202 8.11 9.32 20.61
N MET A 203 7.89 8.10 20.12
CA MET A 203 7.06 7.08 20.76
C MET A 203 7.67 5.69 20.59
N GLY A 204 7.75 4.91 21.67
CA GLY A 204 8.24 3.53 21.65
C GLY A 204 9.29 3.27 22.74
N PRO A 205 10.29 2.39 22.52
CA PRO A 205 10.47 1.54 21.33
C PRO A 205 9.45 0.39 21.26
N ILE A 206 8.78 0.09 22.38
CA ILE A 206 7.83 -1.01 22.51
C ILE A 206 6.54 -0.56 23.19
N ALA A 207 5.50 -1.36 23.00
CA ALA A 207 4.25 -1.27 23.72
C ALA A 207 4.04 -2.57 24.51
N VAL A 208 3.71 -2.46 25.80
CA VAL A 208 3.62 -3.62 26.71
C VAL A 208 2.26 -3.66 27.38
N PRO A 209 1.57 -4.82 27.39
CA PRO A 209 0.30 -4.97 28.09
C PRO A 209 0.41 -4.66 29.59
N ALA A 210 -0.63 -4.05 30.16
CA ALA A 210 -0.63 -3.59 31.55
C ALA A 210 -0.40 -4.73 32.56
N TYR A 211 -0.90 -5.94 32.28
CA TYR A 211 -0.72 -7.11 33.15
C TYR A 211 0.74 -7.59 33.25
N ALA A 212 1.61 -7.20 32.31
CA ALA A 212 3.01 -7.57 32.27
C ALA A 212 3.92 -6.54 32.97
N LEU A 213 3.34 -5.50 33.57
CA LEU A 213 4.05 -4.38 34.18
C LEU A 213 3.64 -4.19 35.65
N PRO A 214 4.51 -3.60 36.49
CA PRO A 214 4.12 -3.23 37.85
C PRO A 214 3.09 -2.09 37.83
N LYS A 215 2.30 -2.00 38.91
CA LYS A 215 1.28 -0.94 39.06
C LYS A 215 1.86 0.48 39.05
N THR A 216 3.06 0.64 39.59
CA THR A 216 3.77 1.93 39.62
C THR A 216 4.93 1.87 38.65
N LEU A 217 4.94 2.80 37.70
CA LEU A 217 5.97 2.92 36.68
C LEU A 217 6.86 4.11 37.01
N ARG A 218 8.17 3.92 36.97
CA ARG A 218 9.15 5.02 37.08
C ARG A 218 9.52 5.49 35.69
N VAL A 219 9.62 6.80 35.50
CA VAL A 219 10.09 7.46 34.27
C VAL A 219 11.35 8.26 34.57
N GLN A 220 12.35 8.13 33.72
CA GLN A 220 13.61 8.87 33.82
C GLN A 220 14.01 9.42 32.46
N THR A 221 14.41 10.69 32.41
CA THR A 221 14.89 11.35 31.19
C THR A 221 16.33 11.76 31.35
N HIS A 222 17.19 11.37 30.41
CA HIS A 222 18.56 11.80 30.32
C HIS A 222 18.78 12.61 29.04
N VAL A 223 19.60 13.66 29.14
CA VAL A 223 20.08 14.42 27.99
C VAL A 223 21.60 14.37 27.98
N ASN A 224 22.17 13.80 26.93
CA ASN A 224 23.62 13.54 26.81
C ASN A 224 24.18 12.77 28.02
N GLY A 225 23.42 11.77 28.49
CA GLY A 225 23.76 10.96 29.67
C GLY A 225 23.54 11.63 31.03
N SER A 226 23.20 12.92 31.08
CA SER A 226 22.88 13.61 32.34
C SER A 226 21.40 13.43 32.70
N LEU A 227 21.12 12.92 33.91
CA LEU A 227 19.76 12.77 34.43
C LEU A 227 19.10 14.15 34.59
N ARG A 228 17.92 14.33 33.99
CA ARG A 228 17.15 15.57 34.02
C ARG A 228 15.83 15.42 34.76
N GLN A 229 15.10 14.33 34.52
CA GLN A 229 13.80 14.05 35.12
C GLN A 229 13.79 12.67 35.76
N ASP A 230 13.14 12.52 36.92
CA ASP A 230 13.00 11.26 37.64
C ASP A 230 11.75 11.26 38.53
N SER A 231 10.74 10.46 38.20
CA SER A 231 9.53 10.36 39.01
C SER A 231 8.76 9.07 38.74
N THR A 232 7.59 8.92 39.35
CA THR A 232 6.73 7.74 39.20
C THR A 232 5.27 8.11 38.97
N THR A 233 4.50 7.20 38.39
CA THR A 233 3.04 7.37 38.22
C THR A 233 2.27 7.55 39.53
N ALA A 234 2.87 7.24 40.68
CA ALA A 234 2.28 7.51 41.99
C ALA A 234 2.24 9.01 42.32
N ASN A 235 3.03 9.83 41.62
CA ASN A 235 3.11 11.27 41.81
C ASN A 235 2.21 12.06 40.84
N LEU A 236 1.35 11.41 40.08
CA LEU A 236 0.41 12.09 39.20
C LEU A 236 -0.65 12.85 40.02
N ILE A 237 -0.93 14.11 39.66
CA ILE A 237 -2.00 14.91 40.26
C ILE A 237 -3.37 14.29 39.91
N PHE A 238 -3.56 14.01 38.62
CA PHE A 238 -4.72 13.33 38.08
C PHE A 238 -4.35 11.90 37.71
N SER A 239 -4.99 10.95 38.39
CA SER A 239 -4.76 9.51 38.20
C SER A 239 -5.16 9.08 36.79
N ILE A 240 -4.55 8.00 36.27
CA ILE A 240 -4.94 7.40 34.98
C ILE A 240 -6.45 7.10 34.93
N PRO A 241 -7.07 6.50 35.98
CA PRO A 241 -8.52 6.34 36.04
C PRO A 241 -9.31 7.64 35.86
N TYR A 242 -8.90 8.71 36.55
CA TYR A 242 -9.57 10.01 36.47
C TYR A 242 -9.43 10.65 35.09
N LEU A 243 -8.26 10.51 34.45
CA LEU A 243 -8.02 10.98 33.08
C LEU A 243 -8.92 10.29 32.07
N ILE A 244 -9.03 8.95 32.13
CA ILE A 244 -9.90 8.16 31.23
C ILE A 244 -11.37 8.54 31.45
N SER A 245 -11.80 8.65 32.70
CA SER A 245 -13.15 9.09 33.06
C SER A 245 -13.44 10.45 32.44
N THR A 246 -12.56 11.44 32.66
CA THR A 246 -12.70 12.82 32.17
C THR A 246 -12.73 12.89 30.64
N LEU A 247 -11.76 12.28 29.96
CA LEU A 247 -11.68 12.28 28.50
C LEU A 247 -12.90 11.61 27.85
N SER A 248 -13.42 10.56 28.49
CA SER A 248 -14.55 9.81 27.94
C SER A 248 -15.92 10.44 28.20
N LEU A 249 -16.04 11.49 29.04
CA LEU A 249 -17.34 12.08 29.44
C LEU A 249 -18.21 12.51 28.24
N ALA A 250 -17.58 13.05 27.21
CA ALA A 250 -18.25 13.55 26.01
C ALA A 250 -17.61 13.07 24.69
N GLN A 251 -16.48 12.36 24.75
CA GLN A 251 -15.79 11.80 23.60
C GLN A 251 -15.68 10.28 23.74
N THR A 252 -15.77 9.56 22.62
CA THR A 252 -15.49 8.11 22.62
C THR A 252 -13.98 7.89 22.51
N LEU A 253 -13.41 7.19 23.50
CA LEU A 253 -12.06 6.63 23.41
C LEU A 253 -12.09 5.37 22.55
N GLN A 254 -11.09 5.19 21.70
CA GLN A 254 -11.00 4.06 20.76
C GLN A 254 -9.80 3.15 21.11
N PRO A 255 -9.87 1.84 20.80
CA PRO A 255 -8.71 0.96 20.90
C PRO A 255 -7.51 1.51 20.12
N GLY A 256 -6.36 1.63 20.76
CA GLY A 256 -5.14 2.22 20.25
C GLY A 256 -5.02 3.74 20.38
N ASP A 257 -5.99 4.43 20.99
CA ASP A 257 -5.77 5.80 21.45
C ASP A 257 -4.68 5.82 22.53
N VAL A 258 -3.82 6.85 22.50
CA VAL A 258 -2.73 7.02 23.45
C VAL A 258 -2.95 8.29 24.27
N ILE A 259 -2.83 8.16 25.59
CA ILE A 259 -2.88 9.28 26.55
C ILE A 259 -1.46 9.48 27.12
N ALA A 260 -0.79 10.57 26.75
CA ALA A 260 0.46 11.01 27.36
C ALA A 260 0.14 11.68 28.70
N THR A 261 0.60 11.08 29.81
CA THR A 261 0.07 11.38 31.14
C THR A 261 0.66 12.63 31.82
N GLY A 262 1.52 13.38 31.14
CA GLY A 262 2.26 14.51 31.69
C GLY A 262 3.69 14.15 32.09
N THR A 263 4.52 15.19 32.21
CA THR A 263 5.96 15.08 32.48
C THR A 263 6.36 15.48 33.90
N PRO A 264 7.41 14.86 34.50
CA PRO A 264 7.96 15.27 35.79
C PRO A 264 8.75 16.59 35.75
N PHE A 265 9.13 17.07 36.94
CA PHE A 265 10.05 18.22 37.10
C PHE A 265 11.40 17.98 36.42
N GLY A 266 12.06 19.05 35.98
CA GLY A 266 13.43 19.01 35.46
C GLY A 266 13.52 19.15 33.93
N VAL A 267 12.52 19.77 33.32
CA VAL A 267 12.54 20.18 31.91
C VAL A 267 13.59 21.26 31.66
N GLY A 268 13.95 21.49 30.40
CA GLY A 268 14.99 22.45 30.01
C GLY A 268 14.70 23.89 30.44
N PHE A 269 13.45 24.36 30.29
CA PHE A 269 13.12 25.75 30.66
C PHE A 269 13.15 26.00 32.17
N GLY A 270 12.92 24.97 33.00
CA GLY A 270 12.88 25.09 34.46
C GLY A 270 14.26 25.16 35.12
N GLN A 271 15.32 24.95 34.33
CA GLN A 271 16.69 25.09 34.79
C GLN A 271 17.09 26.56 34.94
N SER A 272 18.11 26.80 35.74
CA SER A 272 18.66 28.14 36.00
C SER A 272 20.16 28.16 35.68
N PRO A 273 20.57 28.65 34.49
CA PRO A 273 19.74 29.21 33.43
C PRO A 273 18.94 28.15 32.63
N PRO A 274 17.86 28.55 31.93
CA PRO A 274 17.14 27.67 31.01
C PRO A 274 18.09 27.03 29.99
N THR A 275 17.96 25.73 29.79
CA THR A 275 18.83 24.95 28.88
C THR A 275 17.99 24.18 27.89
N PHE A 276 17.95 24.64 26.65
CA PHE A 276 17.19 24.05 25.54
C PHE A 276 18.04 23.09 24.71
N LEU A 277 17.37 22.12 24.09
CA LEU A 277 17.98 21.14 23.21
C LEU A 277 18.64 21.81 21.99
N GLN A 278 19.84 21.35 21.66
CA GLN A 278 20.63 21.78 20.51
C GLN A 278 20.85 20.64 19.51
N PRO A 279 21.15 20.94 18.23
CA PRO A 279 21.58 19.93 17.27
C PRO A 279 22.71 19.03 17.82
N GLY A 280 22.55 17.72 17.70
CA GLY A 280 23.47 16.72 18.23
C GLY A 280 23.13 16.22 19.65
N ASP A 281 22.27 16.91 20.39
CA ASP A 281 21.83 16.44 21.71
C ASP A 281 21.05 15.13 21.58
N THR A 282 21.28 14.21 22.51
CA THR A 282 20.59 12.93 22.58
C THR A 282 19.71 12.87 23.82
N VAL A 283 18.43 12.58 23.61
CA VAL A 283 17.42 12.41 24.67
C VAL A 283 17.12 10.93 24.82
N GLU A 284 17.23 10.41 26.05
CA GLU A 284 16.97 9.02 26.42
C GLU A 284 15.95 8.97 27.54
N ILE A 285 14.75 8.45 27.25
CA ILE A 285 13.68 8.30 28.24
C ILE A 285 13.49 6.81 28.51
N SER A 286 13.61 6.41 29.77
CA SER A 286 13.44 5.03 30.21
C SER A 286 12.26 4.91 31.15
N VAL A 287 11.45 3.86 30.96
CA VAL A 287 10.32 3.54 31.84
C VAL A 287 10.40 2.09 32.28
N THR A 288 10.03 1.82 33.54
CA THR A 288 10.03 0.47 34.12
C THR A 288 9.35 -0.54 33.19
N GLY A 289 10.11 -1.53 32.70
CA GLY A 289 9.61 -2.61 31.83
C GLY A 289 9.36 -2.23 30.35
N LEU A 290 9.57 -0.97 29.95
CA LEU A 290 9.36 -0.50 28.57
C LEU A 290 10.67 -0.27 27.78
N GLY A 291 11.83 -0.50 28.40
CA GLY A 291 13.13 -0.20 27.80
C GLY A 291 13.41 1.30 27.74
N THR A 292 14.07 1.74 26.67
CA THR A 292 14.53 3.13 26.49
C THR A 292 14.14 3.65 25.11
N LEU A 293 13.41 4.76 25.09
CA LEU A 293 13.15 5.57 23.91
C LEU A 293 14.30 6.56 23.73
N LYS A 294 15.00 6.47 22.59
CA LYS A 294 16.21 7.25 22.31
C LYS A 294 16.08 8.00 21.00
N ASN A 295 16.30 9.30 21.01
CA ASN A 295 16.27 10.14 19.81
C ASN A 295 17.36 11.21 19.89
N THR A 296 17.93 11.57 18.75
CA THR A 296 18.96 12.60 18.64
C THR A 296 18.41 13.79 17.87
N VAL A 297 18.71 15.01 18.32
CA VAL A 297 18.34 16.24 17.62
C VAL A 297 19.17 16.35 16.34
N ALA A 298 18.48 16.48 15.21
CA ALA A 298 19.10 16.56 13.90
C ALA A 298 19.88 17.86 13.70
N ASP A 299 20.74 17.87 12.68
CA ASP A 299 21.28 19.12 12.14
C ASP A 299 20.14 20.02 11.62
N THR A 300 20.33 21.34 11.68
CA THR A 300 19.32 22.32 11.20
C THR A 300 18.96 22.19 9.72
N THR A 301 19.82 21.55 8.91
CA THR A 301 19.60 21.31 7.47
C THR A 301 18.93 19.97 7.17
N ALA A 302 18.60 19.19 8.20
CA ALA A 302 18.00 17.87 8.01
C ALA A 302 16.65 17.94 7.30
N ARG A 303 16.46 17.06 6.31
CA ARG A 303 15.21 16.93 5.57
C ARG A 303 14.11 16.37 6.47
N ASN A 304 12.91 16.95 6.37
CA ASN A 304 11.71 16.43 7.00
C ASN A 304 11.18 15.19 6.25
N LYS A 305 11.42 14.00 6.82
CA LYS A 305 10.95 12.71 6.27
C LYS A 305 9.44 12.50 6.44
N THR A 306 8.76 13.24 7.33
CA THR A 306 7.31 13.13 7.51
C THR A 306 6.57 13.44 6.20
N LEU A 307 7.09 14.38 5.39
CA LEU A 307 6.54 14.70 4.07
C LEU A 307 6.53 13.51 3.11
N ASP A 308 7.53 12.63 3.20
CA ASP A 308 7.64 11.44 2.34
C ASP A 308 6.56 10.42 2.70
N GLY A 309 6.30 10.24 4.00
CA GLY A 309 5.22 9.41 4.52
C GLY A 309 3.83 9.94 4.12
N ILE A 310 3.60 11.25 4.24
CA ILE A 310 2.32 11.86 3.86
C ILE A 310 2.10 11.79 2.34
N SER A 311 3.13 12.09 1.54
CA SER A 311 3.03 12.02 0.08
C SER A 311 2.72 10.60 -0.38
N SER A 312 3.41 9.59 0.15
CA SER A 312 3.14 8.19 -0.17
C SER A 312 1.73 7.72 0.27
N SER A 313 1.27 8.14 1.46
CA SER A 313 -0.11 7.82 1.91
C SER A 313 -1.20 8.54 1.12
N SER A 314 -0.96 9.75 0.63
CA SER A 314 -1.94 10.48 -0.18
C SER A 314 -2.18 9.82 -1.55
N HIS A 315 -1.18 9.14 -2.10
CA HIS A 315 -1.37 8.26 -3.27
C HIS A 315 -2.25 7.03 -2.97
N GLN A 316 -2.38 6.62 -1.70
CA GLN A 316 -3.26 5.53 -1.26
C GLN A 316 -4.72 5.98 -1.01
N LEU A 317 -5.04 7.27 -1.13
CA LEU A 317 -6.42 7.76 -0.99
C LEU A 317 -7.34 7.23 -2.10
N PHE A 318 -6.77 6.86 -3.24
CA PHE A 318 -7.50 6.24 -4.33
C PHE A 318 -7.40 4.72 -4.21
N PRO A 319 -8.53 3.98 -4.18
CA PRO A 319 -8.51 2.53 -4.21
C PRO A 319 -7.68 2.02 -5.39
N VAL A 320 -6.72 1.13 -5.13
CA VAL A 320 -5.92 0.46 -6.17
C VAL A 320 -6.36 -1.00 -6.25
N SER A 321 -7.12 -1.31 -7.29
CA SER A 321 -7.51 -2.67 -7.65
C SER A 321 -6.31 -3.51 -8.06
N ASN A 322 -6.39 -4.84 -7.92
CA ASN A 322 -5.34 -5.83 -8.24
C ASN A 322 -4.00 -5.71 -7.48
N LEU A 323 -3.70 -4.65 -6.72
CA LEU A 323 -2.41 -4.53 -6.01
C LEU A 323 -2.15 -5.68 -5.02
N GLY A 324 -3.20 -6.19 -4.40
CA GLY A 324 -3.13 -7.37 -3.53
C GLY A 324 -2.78 -8.66 -4.29
N LYS A 325 -3.14 -8.78 -5.58
CA LYS A 325 -2.82 -9.96 -6.40
C LYS A 325 -1.33 -10.08 -6.69
N SER A 326 -0.60 -8.95 -6.68
CA SER A 326 0.86 -8.89 -6.82
C SER A 326 1.58 -8.70 -5.48
N ALA A 327 1.00 -9.15 -4.37
CA ALA A 327 1.61 -9.07 -3.03
C ALA A 327 2.15 -7.66 -2.67
N GLY A 328 1.39 -6.60 -3.01
CA GLY A 328 1.81 -5.23 -2.76
C GLY A 328 2.69 -4.62 -3.87
N GLY A 329 2.68 -5.21 -5.07
CA GLY A 329 3.41 -4.72 -6.24
C GLY A 329 4.70 -5.47 -6.56
N LYS A 330 4.95 -6.62 -5.92
CA LYS A 330 6.10 -7.48 -6.19
C LYS A 330 6.02 -8.04 -7.62
N GLY A 331 7.11 -7.88 -8.36
CA GLY A 331 7.21 -8.35 -9.76
C GLY A 331 6.56 -7.44 -10.79
N LEU A 332 6.09 -6.25 -10.40
CA LEU A 332 5.63 -5.23 -11.35
C LEU A 332 6.81 -4.45 -11.95
N THR A 333 6.68 -4.05 -13.20
CA THR A 333 7.59 -3.16 -13.93
C THR A 333 6.95 -1.79 -14.08
N THR A 334 7.68 -0.71 -13.78
CA THR A 334 7.19 0.65 -13.99
C THR A 334 7.24 1.01 -15.48
N ILE A 335 6.08 1.20 -16.11
CA ILE A 335 5.89 1.57 -17.52
C ILE A 335 4.98 2.81 -17.53
N ASN A 336 5.42 3.92 -18.14
CA ASN A 336 4.71 5.23 -18.09
C ASN A 336 4.29 5.66 -16.66
N SER A 337 5.16 5.45 -15.68
CA SER A 337 4.87 5.70 -14.25
C SER A 337 3.77 4.82 -13.65
N LYS A 338 3.29 3.81 -14.39
CA LYS A 338 2.33 2.81 -13.91
C LYS A 338 3.06 1.51 -13.56
N PRO A 339 2.76 0.87 -12.43
CA PRO A 339 3.29 -0.45 -12.13
C PRO A 339 2.46 -1.50 -12.88
N LEU A 340 3.02 -2.11 -13.92
CA LEU A 340 2.35 -3.13 -14.75
C LEU A 340 3.07 -4.48 -14.63
N TYR A 341 2.32 -5.57 -14.65
CA TYR A 341 2.88 -6.91 -14.67
C TYR A 341 3.41 -7.24 -16.05
N TYR A 342 4.70 -7.55 -16.12
CA TYR A 342 5.41 -7.90 -17.34
C TYR A 342 6.35 -9.08 -17.06
N ARG A 343 6.32 -10.10 -17.91
CA ARG A 343 7.20 -11.27 -17.84
C ARG A 343 7.92 -11.48 -19.18
N LYS A 344 9.24 -11.68 -19.10
CA LYS A 344 10.08 -12.18 -20.20
C LYS A 344 10.35 -13.66 -19.98
N THR A 345 10.13 -14.49 -20.98
CA THR A 345 10.42 -15.94 -20.95
C THR A 345 10.87 -16.44 -22.33
N GLY A 346 11.11 -17.74 -22.48
CA GLY A 346 11.47 -18.38 -23.74
C GLY A 346 12.97 -18.45 -24.00
N SER A 347 13.35 -18.46 -25.27
CA SER A 347 14.70 -18.76 -25.73
C SER A 347 15.73 -17.78 -25.17
N THR A 348 16.90 -18.30 -24.80
CA THR A 348 18.05 -17.50 -24.36
C THR A 348 19.07 -17.28 -25.49
N SER A 349 18.78 -17.74 -26.70
CA SER A 349 19.67 -17.53 -27.85
C SER A 349 19.77 -16.05 -28.18
N ALA A 350 20.99 -15.57 -28.46
CA ALA A 350 21.23 -14.18 -28.86
C ALA A 350 20.54 -13.83 -30.20
N ASP A 351 20.33 -14.83 -31.06
CA ASP A 351 19.72 -14.67 -32.39
C ASP A 351 18.21 -14.93 -32.37
N ALA A 352 17.62 -15.28 -31.22
CA ALA A 352 16.18 -15.55 -31.14
C ALA A 352 15.38 -14.26 -31.33
N GLN A 353 14.45 -14.28 -32.29
CA GLN A 353 13.49 -13.20 -32.47
C GLN A 353 12.54 -13.09 -31.27
N SER A 354 11.98 -11.90 -31.07
CA SER A 354 11.05 -11.64 -29.98
C SER A 354 9.59 -11.73 -30.44
N ILE A 355 8.70 -12.25 -29.59
CA ILE A 355 7.25 -12.19 -29.73
C ILE A 355 6.67 -11.40 -28.56
N LEU A 356 5.88 -10.38 -28.84
CA LEU A 356 5.09 -9.63 -27.87
C LEU A 356 3.62 -10.06 -27.94
N PHE A 357 3.06 -10.45 -26.79
CA PHE A 357 1.67 -10.88 -26.65
C PHE A 357 0.81 -9.80 -25.99
N ILE A 358 -0.37 -9.53 -26.55
CA ILE A 358 -1.31 -8.50 -26.06
C ILE A 358 -2.72 -9.08 -25.95
N HIS A 359 -3.14 -9.37 -24.72
CA HIS A 359 -4.44 -10.02 -24.44
C HIS A 359 -5.64 -9.08 -24.63
N GLY A 360 -6.84 -9.68 -24.66
CA GLY A 360 -8.11 -8.97 -24.83
C GLY A 360 -8.80 -8.58 -23.52
N LEU A 361 -10.01 -8.05 -23.64
CA LEU A 361 -10.88 -7.69 -22.51
C LEU A 361 -11.27 -8.94 -21.70
N GLY A 362 -11.16 -8.87 -20.37
CA GLY A 362 -11.56 -9.96 -19.49
C GLY A 362 -10.60 -11.16 -19.49
N ASP A 363 -9.34 -10.91 -19.81
CA ASP A 363 -8.28 -11.91 -19.80
C ASP A 363 -6.97 -11.38 -19.19
N SER A 364 -5.95 -12.23 -19.14
CA SER A 364 -4.57 -11.87 -18.77
C SER A 364 -3.56 -12.47 -19.74
N SER A 365 -2.28 -12.18 -19.54
CA SER A 365 -1.17 -12.78 -20.28
C SER A 365 -1.10 -14.31 -20.20
N GLU A 366 -1.78 -14.94 -19.25
CA GLU A 366 -1.85 -16.41 -19.16
C GLU A 366 -2.74 -17.04 -20.25
N CYS A 367 -3.53 -16.25 -21.00
CA CYS A 367 -4.34 -16.74 -22.11
C CYS A 367 -3.50 -17.28 -23.29
N TRP A 368 -2.20 -16.97 -23.31
CA TRP A 368 -1.27 -17.37 -24.37
C TRP A 368 -0.61 -18.73 -24.13
N THR A 369 -0.65 -19.25 -22.90
CA THR A 369 0.05 -20.48 -22.50
C THR A 369 -0.23 -21.66 -23.43
N PRO A 370 -1.50 -21.98 -23.80
CA PRO A 370 -1.75 -23.11 -24.69
C PRO A 370 -1.16 -22.94 -26.10
N LEU A 371 -1.17 -21.71 -26.65
CA LEU A 371 -0.55 -21.43 -27.95
C LEU A 371 0.97 -21.56 -27.87
N ILE A 372 1.57 -21.06 -26.79
CA ILE A 372 3.01 -21.13 -26.54
C ILE A 372 3.48 -22.59 -26.48
N GLU A 373 2.76 -23.43 -25.73
CA GLU A 373 3.09 -24.84 -25.56
C GLU A 373 2.91 -25.64 -26.84
N GLU A 374 1.76 -25.52 -27.51
CA GLU A 374 1.44 -26.31 -28.72
C GLU A 374 2.40 -26.00 -29.88
N MET A 375 2.83 -24.75 -30.02
CA MET A 375 3.75 -24.32 -31.08
C MET A 375 5.24 -24.36 -30.67
N GLU A 376 5.51 -24.68 -29.39
CA GLU A 376 6.82 -24.60 -28.75
C GLU A 376 7.50 -23.24 -28.97
N LEU A 377 6.73 -22.14 -28.81
CA LEU A 377 7.22 -20.78 -29.09
C LEU A 377 8.34 -20.39 -28.13
N ASP A 378 8.29 -20.85 -26.89
CA ASP A 378 9.28 -20.61 -25.85
C ASP A 378 10.65 -21.23 -26.18
N LYS A 379 10.70 -22.30 -26.99
CA LYS A 379 11.97 -22.89 -27.46
C LYS A 379 12.60 -22.08 -28.60
N LYS A 380 11.78 -21.36 -29.38
CA LYS A 380 12.19 -20.70 -30.64
C LYS A 380 12.38 -19.20 -30.50
N TYR A 381 11.62 -18.57 -29.60
CA TYR A 381 11.49 -17.12 -29.50
C TYR A 381 11.68 -16.63 -28.06
N VAL A 382 12.07 -15.37 -27.95
CA VAL A 382 11.99 -14.62 -26.70
C VAL A 382 10.55 -14.10 -26.55
N LEU A 383 9.85 -14.48 -25.50
CA LEU A 383 8.44 -14.15 -25.31
C LEU A 383 8.29 -13.00 -24.31
N HIS A 384 7.50 -12.00 -24.69
CA HIS A 384 7.17 -10.82 -23.89
C HIS A 384 5.67 -10.84 -23.60
N LEU A 385 5.33 -10.96 -22.33
CA LEU A 385 3.96 -11.13 -21.83
C LEU A 385 3.63 -9.94 -20.92
N LEU A 386 2.56 -9.22 -21.24
CA LEU A 386 2.12 -8.03 -20.51
C LEU A 386 0.67 -8.22 -20.06
N ASP A 387 0.38 -7.90 -18.81
CA ASP A 387 -1.00 -7.65 -18.37
C ASP A 387 -1.32 -6.16 -18.52
N LEU A 388 -2.40 -5.86 -19.23
CA LEU A 388 -2.91 -4.48 -19.36
C LEU A 388 -3.32 -3.91 -18.00
N GLU A 389 -3.30 -2.59 -17.86
CA GLU A 389 -3.77 -1.93 -16.62
C GLU A 389 -5.15 -2.47 -16.18
N GLY A 390 -5.28 -2.86 -14.91
CA GLY A 390 -6.51 -3.44 -14.34
C GLY A 390 -6.80 -4.89 -14.72
N HIS A 391 -5.99 -5.51 -15.59
CA HIS A 391 -6.12 -6.91 -15.98
C HIS A 391 -5.05 -7.77 -15.31
N GLY A 392 -5.31 -9.08 -15.17
CA GLY A 392 -4.38 -10.03 -14.57
C GLY A 392 -3.81 -9.56 -13.23
N LEU A 393 -2.49 -9.41 -13.18
CA LEU A 393 -1.71 -8.95 -12.02
C LEU A 393 -1.40 -7.44 -12.05
N SER A 394 -1.75 -6.74 -13.12
CA SER A 394 -1.56 -5.29 -13.25
C SER A 394 -2.60 -4.51 -12.43
N PRO A 395 -2.16 -3.66 -11.48
CA PRO A 395 -3.05 -2.79 -10.72
C PRO A 395 -3.72 -1.71 -11.58
N THR A 396 -4.81 -1.15 -11.08
CA THR A 396 -5.39 0.11 -11.58
C THR A 396 -5.90 0.94 -10.43
N SER A 397 -5.62 2.24 -10.44
CA SER A 397 -6.16 3.20 -9.46
C SER A 397 -7.54 3.66 -9.89
N ALA A 398 -8.49 3.84 -8.96
CA ALA A 398 -9.79 4.44 -9.27
C ALA A 398 -9.69 5.81 -9.99
N ALA A 399 -8.60 6.57 -9.78
CA ALA A 399 -8.34 7.85 -10.45
C ALA A 399 -7.80 7.70 -11.89
N SER A 400 -7.32 6.52 -12.26
CA SER A 400 -6.79 6.29 -13.60
C SER A 400 -7.91 6.21 -14.64
N VAL A 401 -7.81 7.03 -15.68
CA VAL A 401 -8.71 7.01 -16.83
C VAL A 401 -8.07 6.18 -17.93
N VAL A 402 -8.76 5.13 -18.35
CA VAL A 402 -8.23 4.15 -19.29
C VAL A 402 -8.99 4.22 -20.61
N SER A 403 -8.26 4.19 -21.71
CA SER A 403 -8.74 4.14 -23.09
C SER A 403 -7.89 3.16 -23.90
N ILE A 404 -8.33 2.82 -25.12
CA ILE A 404 -7.49 2.05 -26.05
C ILE A 404 -6.15 2.75 -26.28
N GLN A 405 -6.15 4.08 -26.42
CA GLN A 405 -4.92 4.85 -26.61
C GLN A 405 -4.01 4.79 -25.38
N SER A 406 -4.55 4.88 -24.16
CA SER A 406 -3.69 4.81 -22.96
C SER A 406 -3.04 3.43 -22.82
N TYR A 407 -3.76 2.35 -23.11
CA TYR A 407 -3.17 1.01 -23.14
C TYR A 407 -2.10 0.90 -24.23
N ALA A 408 -2.36 1.48 -25.41
CA ALA A 408 -1.43 1.50 -26.52
C ALA A 408 -0.13 2.23 -26.17
N SER A 409 -0.22 3.39 -25.50
CA SER A 409 0.96 4.12 -25.03
C SER A 409 1.78 3.34 -24.01
N ASP A 410 1.14 2.54 -23.16
CA ASP A 410 1.85 1.65 -22.21
C ASP A 410 2.60 0.53 -22.95
N VAL A 411 1.96 -0.06 -23.97
CA VAL A 411 2.61 -1.07 -24.84
C VAL A 411 3.75 -0.45 -25.66
N ALA A 412 3.56 0.74 -26.23
CA ALA A 412 4.60 1.46 -26.96
C ALA A 412 5.82 1.75 -26.07
N ALA A 413 5.58 2.23 -24.84
CA ALA A 413 6.64 2.45 -23.86
C ALA A 413 7.38 1.17 -23.47
N LEU A 414 6.68 0.03 -23.36
CA LEU A 414 7.33 -1.27 -23.16
C LEU A 414 8.24 -1.64 -24.34
N ILE A 415 7.76 -1.43 -25.57
CA ILE A 415 8.50 -1.73 -26.80
C ILE A 415 9.77 -0.90 -26.89
N GLU A 416 9.70 0.40 -26.60
CA GLU A 416 10.86 1.28 -26.53
C GLU A 416 11.82 0.83 -25.41
N MET A 417 11.31 0.62 -24.20
CA MET A 417 12.11 0.23 -23.04
C MET A 417 12.86 -1.10 -23.22
N LYS A 418 12.27 -2.04 -23.96
CA LYS A 418 12.83 -3.39 -24.17
C LYS A 418 13.50 -3.57 -25.53
N GLY A 419 13.51 -2.56 -26.38
CA GLY A 419 14.10 -2.65 -27.72
C GLY A 419 13.38 -3.65 -28.63
N LEU A 420 12.04 -3.62 -28.65
CA LEU A 420 11.20 -4.59 -29.36
C LEU A 420 10.66 -4.06 -30.70
N GLN A 421 11.37 -3.15 -31.35
CA GLN A 421 10.90 -2.49 -32.58
C GLN A 421 10.68 -3.48 -33.73
N ASN A 422 11.49 -4.53 -33.81
CA ASN A 422 11.40 -5.59 -34.82
C ASN A 422 10.68 -6.86 -34.31
N CYS A 423 9.97 -6.79 -33.18
CA CYS A 423 9.32 -7.97 -32.61
C CYS A 423 8.09 -8.40 -33.42
N LYS A 424 7.80 -9.70 -33.38
CA LYS A 424 6.50 -10.21 -33.85
C LYS A 424 5.46 -9.89 -32.78
N ILE A 425 4.25 -9.53 -33.17
CA ILE A 425 3.17 -9.19 -32.24
C ILE A 425 2.02 -10.16 -32.46
N ILE A 426 1.50 -10.73 -31.37
CA ILE A 426 0.30 -11.55 -31.39
C ILE A 426 -0.72 -10.93 -30.42
N ALA A 427 -1.88 -10.55 -30.94
CA ALA A 427 -2.88 -9.82 -30.18
C ALA A 427 -4.27 -10.42 -30.36
N TYR A 428 -5.11 -10.33 -29.32
CA TYR A 428 -6.47 -10.86 -29.32
C TYR A 428 -7.52 -9.82 -28.90
N GLY A 429 -8.66 -9.77 -29.59
CA GLY A 429 -9.83 -8.99 -29.21
C GLY A 429 -9.50 -7.50 -29.06
N MET A 430 -9.79 -6.93 -27.89
CA MET A 430 -9.41 -5.54 -27.54
C MET A 430 -7.89 -5.29 -27.73
N GLY A 431 -7.06 -6.30 -27.48
CA GLY A 431 -5.62 -6.24 -27.67
C GLY A 431 -5.20 -5.95 -29.11
N CYS A 432 -6.01 -6.30 -30.11
CA CYS A 432 -5.73 -5.98 -31.52
C CYS A 432 -5.75 -4.46 -31.77
N LEU A 433 -6.72 -3.74 -31.19
CA LEU A 433 -6.79 -2.29 -31.31
C LEU A 433 -5.58 -1.63 -30.63
N ILE A 434 -5.23 -2.14 -29.43
CA ILE A 434 -4.09 -1.69 -28.64
C ILE A 434 -2.78 -1.91 -29.41
N ALA A 435 -2.60 -3.09 -30.01
CA ALA A 435 -1.41 -3.45 -30.78
C ALA A 435 -1.19 -2.47 -31.95
N LEU A 436 -2.23 -2.22 -32.75
CA LEU A 436 -2.14 -1.32 -33.90
C LEU A 436 -1.88 0.13 -33.48
N SER A 437 -2.61 0.62 -32.47
CA SER A 437 -2.40 1.98 -31.93
C SER A 437 -1.00 2.14 -31.31
N ALA A 438 -0.46 1.10 -30.67
CA ALA A 438 0.89 1.14 -30.12
C ALA A 438 1.94 1.19 -31.23
N MET A 439 1.71 0.48 -32.33
CA MET A 439 2.60 0.50 -33.50
C MET A 439 2.58 1.83 -34.21
N ASP A 440 1.42 2.45 -34.38
CA ASP A 440 1.34 3.81 -34.90
C ASP A 440 2.12 4.80 -34.02
N GLU A 441 1.96 4.70 -32.69
CA GLU A 441 2.68 5.56 -31.76
C GLU A 441 4.21 5.34 -31.81
N VAL A 442 4.66 4.08 -31.88
CA VAL A 442 6.09 3.76 -32.07
C VAL A 442 6.57 4.32 -33.40
N ASP A 443 5.93 3.98 -34.52
CA ASP A 443 6.34 4.37 -35.88
C ASP A 443 6.37 5.89 -36.09
N THR A 444 5.56 6.65 -35.35
CA THR A 444 5.51 8.13 -35.43
C THR A 444 6.52 8.84 -34.52
N LYS A 445 6.87 8.26 -33.36
CA LYS A 445 7.80 8.88 -32.40
C LYS A 445 9.27 8.74 -32.79
N THR A 446 9.59 7.73 -33.58
CA THR A 446 10.98 7.31 -33.77
C THR A 446 11.47 7.60 -35.17
N SER A 447 12.69 8.13 -35.27
CA SER A 447 13.47 8.26 -36.52
C SER A 447 13.94 6.90 -37.05
N PHE A 448 13.10 5.88 -37.00
CA PHE A 448 13.43 4.56 -37.50
C PHE A 448 13.46 4.58 -39.03
N SER A 449 14.52 4.02 -39.58
CA SER A 449 14.59 3.77 -41.01
C SER A 449 13.59 2.64 -41.35
N PRO A 450 13.09 2.56 -42.59
CA PRO A 450 12.32 1.40 -43.05
C PRO A 450 13.01 0.04 -42.83
N ALA A 451 14.34 0.02 -42.63
CA ALA A 451 15.10 -1.18 -42.29
C ALA A 451 14.96 -1.60 -40.81
N ASP A 452 14.64 -0.66 -39.91
CA ASP A 452 14.47 -0.91 -38.46
C ASP A 452 13.11 -1.54 -38.11
N ILE A 453 12.25 -1.74 -39.10
CA ILE A 453 10.96 -2.44 -39.02
C ILE A 453 10.91 -3.65 -39.97
N GLU A 454 12.03 -3.94 -40.66
CA GLU A 454 12.15 -5.02 -41.62
C GLU A 454 12.00 -6.37 -40.91
N GLY A 455 10.90 -7.08 -41.18
CA GLY A 455 10.60 -8.38 -40.59
C GLY A 455 9.62 -8.37 -39.40
N ARG A 456 9.10 -7.21 -39.00
CA ARG A 456 7.98 -7.14 -38.04
C ARG A 456 6.74 -7.83 -38.62
N LYS A 457 6.17 -8.78 -37.86
CA LYS A 457 4.95 -9.52 -38.23
C LYS A 457 3.89 -9.33 -37.15
N ILE A 458 2.68 -8.91 -37.53
CA ILE A 458 1.57 -8.68 -36.59
C ILE A 458 0.48 -9.71 -36.87
N VAL A 459 0.03 -10.41 -35.84
CA VAL A 459 -1.08 -11.37 -35.86
C VAL A 459 -2.21 -10.81 -35.02
N LEU A 460 -3.35 -10.55 -35.66
CA LEU A 460 -4.56 -10.03 -35.04
C LEU A 460 -5.65 -11.10 -35.04
N LEU A 461 -6.14 -11.45 -33.86
CA LEU A 461 -7.09 -12.54 -33.63
C LEU A 461 -8.38 -11.93 -33.09
N ASP A 462 -9.51 -12.14 -33.78
CA ASP A 462 -10.82 -11.62 -33.37
C ASP A 462 -10.85 -10.09 -33.22
N SER A 463 -10.26 -9.40 -34.20
CA SER A 463 -10.04 -7.94 -34.14
C SER A 463 -11.36 -7.15 -34.29
N PRO A 464 -11.71 -6.27 -33.33
CA PRO A 464 -12.81 -5.32 -33.48
C PRO A 464 -12.57 -4.32 -34.63
N PRO A 465 -13.60 -3.58 -35.08
CA PRO A 465 -13.46 -2.50 -36.06
C PRO A 465 -12.35 -1.51 -35.71
N GLN A 466 -11.42 -1.33 -36.66
CA GLN A 466 -10.19 -0.54 -36.45
C GLN A 466 -10.36 0.93 -36.87
N THR A 467 -11.19 1.18 -37.88
CA THR A 467 -11.36 2.51 -38.50
C THR A 467 -12.72 3.13 -38.24
N THR A 468 -13.58 2.42 -37.52
CA THR A 468 -14.89 2.92 -37.12
C THR A 468 -15.14 2.61 -35.64
N PRO A 469 -15.99 3.40 -34.97
CA PRO A 469 -16.49 3.06 -33.65
C PRO A 469 -17.23 1.72 -33.66
N LEU A 470 -17.35 1.09 -32.49
CA LEU A 470 -18.22 -0.07 -32.34
C LEU A 470 -19.70 0.30 -32.58
N PRO A 471 -20.54 -0.63 -33.05
CA PRO A 471 -21.97 -0.41 -33.17
C PRO A 471 -22.59 0.07 -31.85
N ASP A 472 -23.55 1.00 -31.90
CA ASP A 472 -24.11 1.65 -30.70
C ASP A 472 -24.69 0.66 -29.69
N GLU A 473 -25.34 -0.41 -30.14
CA GLU A 473 -25.89 -1.44 -29.26
C GLU A 473 -24.77 -2.21 -28.51
N MET A 474 -23.64 -2.47 -29.17
CA MET A 474 -22.48 -3.10 -28.53
C MET A 474 -21.82 -2.16 -27.52
N ARG A 475 -21.76 -0.85 -27.83
CA ARG A 475 -21.26 0.17 -26.90
C ARG A 475 -22.13 0.26 -25.64
N LYS A 476 -23.46 0.28 -25.80
CA LYS A 476 -24.41 0.27 -24.69
C LYS A 476 -24.25 -0.99 -23.83
N ASP A 477 -24.12 -2.15 -24.46
CA ASP A 477 -23.91 -3.43 -23.75
C ASP A 477 -22.60 -3.42 -22.96
N LEU A 478 -21.49 -2.97 -23.53
CA LEU A 478 -20.21 -2.82 -22.81
C LEU A 478 -20.33 -1.87 -21.61
N LEU A 479 -21.00 -0.73 -21.76
CA LEU A 479 -21.22 0.20 -20.65
C LEU A 479 -22.12 -0.42 -19.55
N ALA A 480 -23.14 -1.19 -19.93
CA ALA A 480 -23.98 -1.92 -18.98
C ALA A 480 -23.21 -3.03 -18.24
N ARG A 481 -22.29 -3.72 -18.92
CA ARG A 481 -21.37 -4.68 -18.29
C ARG A 481 -20.45 -4.00 -17.27
N ALA A 482 -19.92 -2.82 -17.60
CA ALA A 482 -19.10 -2.03 -16.68
C ALA A 482 -19.87 -1.64 -15.41
N GLU A 483 -21.13 -1.22 -15.57
CA GLU A 483 -22.02 -0.92 -14.44
C GLU A 483 -22.34 -2.17 -13.61
N THR A 484 -22.59 -3.30 -14.27
CA THR A 484 -22.83 -4.60 -13.62
C THR A 484 -21.65 -5.03 -12.78
N ALA A 485 -20.42 -4.91 -13.31
CA ALA A 485 -19.20 -5.21 -12.58
C ALA A 485 -19.06 -4.35 -11.32
N ARG A 486 -19.29 -3.04 -11.42
CA ARG A 486 -19.20 -2.11 -10.29
C ARG A 486 -20.26 -2.33 -9.22
N LYS A 487 -21.47 -2.74 -9.60
CA LYS A 487 -22.59 -2.97 -8.67
C LYS A 487 -22.56 -4.35 -8.01
N GLY A 488 -22.21 -5.39 -8.77
CA GLY A 488 -22.35 -6.80 -8.36
C GLY A 488 -21.07 -7.61 -8.39
N GLY A 489 -19.92 -6.99 -8.69
CA GLY A 489 -18.65 -7.68 -8.87
C GLY A 489 -18.60 -8.55 -10.13
N MET A 490 -17.50 -9.28 -10.30
CA MET A 490 -17.34 -10.19 -11.46
C MET A 490 -18.33 -11.35 -11.46
N ALA A 491 -18.84 -11.78 -10.30
CA ALA A 491 -19.86 -12.83 -10.25
C ALA A 491 -21.14 -12.44 -11.02
N ALA A 492 -21.59 -11.19 -10.87
CA ALA A 492 -22.76 -10.69 -11.61
C ALA A 492 -22.50 -10.61 -13.13
N VAL A 493 -21.30 -10.18 -13.53
CA VAL A 493 -20.89 -10.17 -14.95
C VAL A 493 -20.86 -11.60 -15.51
N VAL A 494 -20.30 -12.54 -14.76
CA VAL A 494 -20.19 -13.94 -15.16
C VAL A 494 -21.56 -14.58 -15.33
N ASP A 495 -22.51 -14.31 -14.43
CA ASP A 495 -23.88 -14.82 -14.55
C ASP A 495 -24.67 -14.15 -15.68
N LEU A 496 -24.38 -12.88 -15.99
CA LEU A 496 -24.94 -12.16 -17.14
C LEU A 496 -24.46 -12.76 -18.48
N LEU A 497 -23.15 -12.98 -18.61
CA LEU A 497 -22.54 -13.43 -19.87
C LEU A 497 -22.65 -14.94 -20.07
N ILE A 498 -22.56 -15.71 -18.98
CA ILE A 498 -22.48 -17.17 -19.01
C ILE A 498 -23.43 -17.73 -17.94
N PRO A 499 -24.76 -17.62 -18.13
CA PRO A 499 -25.73 -18.03 -17.12
C PRO A 499 -25.60 -19.52 -16.78
N PRO A 500 -25.87 -19.93 -15.51
CA PRO A 500 -25.81 -21.32 -15.10
C PRO A 500 -26.90 -22.15 -15.80
N GLU A 501 -26.56 -22.85 -16.88
CA GLU A 501 -27.45 -23.78 -17.59
C GLU A 501 -27.35 -25.24 -17.08
N ARG A 502 -28.44 -26.02 -17.23
CA ARG A 502 -28.54 -27.44 -16.82
C ARG A 502 -28.10 -28.47 -17.88
N LYS A 503 -27.68 -28.05 -19.08
CA LYS A 503 -27.36 -28.98 -20.19
C LYS A 503 -25.92 -29.54 -20.05
N ARG A 504 -25.74 -30.84 -20.34
CA ARG A 504 -24.44 -31.55 -20.21
C ARG A 504 -23.41 -31.21 -21.31
N LYS A 505 -23.81 -30.76 -22.49
CA LYS A 505 -22.88 -30.49 -23.61
C LYS A 505 -22.18 -29.14 -23.39
N GLY A 506 -20.85 -29.09 -23.57
CA GLY A 506 -20.06 -27.85 -23.42
C GLY A 506 -19.83 -27.38 -21.97
N HIS A 507 -20.09 -28.22 -20.97
CA HIS A 507 -19.97 -27.85 -19.56
C HIS A 507 -18.53 -27.47 -19.16
N LEU A 508 -17.51 -28.19 -19.66
CA LEU A 508 -16.10 -27.91 -19.35
C LEU A 508 -15.69 -26.51 -19.82
N VAL A 509 -16.04 -26.18 -21.08
CA VAL A 509 -15.75 -24.88 -21.70
C VAL A 509 -16.36 -23.74 -20.88
N ARG A 510 -17.66 -23.84 -20.58
CA ARG A 510 -18.37 -22.87 -19.75
C ARG A 510 -17.78 -22.74 -18.36
N THR A 511 -17.40 -23.84 -17.73
CA THR A 511 -16.75 -23.81 -16.42
C THR A 511 -15.43 -23.05 -16.48
N LEU A 512 -14.60 -23.28 -17.49
CA LEU A 512 -13.32 -22.59 -17.66
C LEU A 512 -13.50 -21.10 -17.97
N GLU A 513 -14.46 -20.74 -18.83
CA GLU A 513 -14.81 -19.34 -19.10
C GLU A 513 -15.27 -18.62 -17.83
N ARG A 514 -16.17 -19.24 -17.05
CA ARG A 514 -16.64 -18.70 -15.77
C ARG A 514 -15.48 -18.51 -14.79
N ILE A 515 -14.58 -19.48 -14.65
CA ILE A 515 -13.41 -19.39 -13.76
C ILE A 515 -12.48 -18.24 -14.18
N SER A 516 -12.20 -18.13 -15.48
CA SER A 516 -11.31 -17.08 -15.99
C SER A 516 -11.89 -15.69 -15.80
N LEU A 517 -13.18 -15.47 -16.09
CA LEU A 517 -13.83 -14.19 -15.85
C LEU A 517 -13.93 -13.87 -14.34
N LEU A 518 -14.20 -14.87 -13.49
CA LEU A 518 -14.22 -14.69 -12.03
C LEU A 518 -12.86 -14.29 -11.46
N ALA A 519 -11.76 -14.62 -12.13
CA ALA A 519 -10.42 -14.23 -11.71
C ALA A 519 -10.10 -12.75 -11.99
N MET A 520 -10.91 -12.05 -12.80
CA MET A 520 -10.71 -10.63 -13.10
C MET A 520 -11.09 -9.74 -11.91
N ASP A 521 -10.51 -8.55 -11.86
CA ASP A 521 -10.98 -7.51 -10.96
C ASP A 521 -12.14 -6.75 -11.59
N ALA A 522 -13.16 -6.45 -10.79
CA ALA A 522 -14.38 -5.83 -11.27
C ALA A 522 -14.16 -4.42 -11.84
N GLU A 523 -13.32 -3.60 -11.19
CA GLU A 523 -13.04 -2.25 -11.67
C GLU A 523 -12.14 -2.28 -12.90
N GLY A 524 -11.12 -3.14 -12.91
CA GLY A 524 -10.27 -3.36 -14.08
C GLY A 524 -11.06 -3.79 -15.33
N TYR A 525 -11.96 -4.76 -15.16
CA TYR A 525 -12.88 -5.20 -16.22
C TYR A 525 -13.81 -4.07 -16.68
N ALA A 526 -14.42 -3.34 -15.73
CA ALA A 526 -15.31 -2.22 -16.05
C ALA A 526 -14.61 -1.14 -16.87
N LYS A 527 -13.36 -0.81 -16.52
CA LYS A 527 -12.53 0.14 -17.28
C LYS A 527 -12.20 -0.37 -18.66
N GLY A 528 -11.87 -1.65 -18.82
CA GLY A 528 -11.69 -2.27 -20.13
C GLY A 528 -12.94 -2.16 -21.00
N CYS A 529 -14.12 -2.45 -20.44
CA CYS A 529 -15.41 -2.28 -21.13
C CYS A 529 -15.64 -0.82 -21.56
N THR A 530 -15.43 0.14 -20.67
CA THR A 530 -15.57 1.57 -20.99
C THR A 530 -14.56 2.02 -22.05
N ALA A 531 -13.30 1.59 -21.95
CA ALA A 531 -12.26 1.90 -22.92
C ALA A 531 -12.63 1.40 -24.33
N LEU A 532 -13.12 0.17 -24.42
CA LEU A 532 -13.55 -0.43 -25.68
C LEU A 532 -14.84 0.22 -26.22
N ALA A 533 -15.81 0.54 -25.36
CA ALA A 533 -17.05 1.22 -25.75
C ALA A 533 -16.81 2.65 -26.27
N ASN A 534 -15.75 3.31 -25.81
CA ASN A 534 -15.36 4.65 -26.22
C ASN A 534 -14.34 4.67 -27.36
N TRP A 535 -14.04 3.52 -27.97
CA TRP A 535 -13.22 3.47 -29.17
C TRP A 535 -13.91 4.17 -30.34
N GLU A 536 -13.21 5.12 -30.96
CA GLU A 536 -13.75 5.95 -32.06
C GLU A 536 -13.28 5.51 -33.45
N GLY A 537 -12.44 4.47 -33.55
CA GLY A 537 -11.95 3.99 -34.86
C GLY A 537 -10.84 4.85 -35.46
N LYS A 538 -9.77 5.13 -34.71
CA LYS A 538 -8.68 6.03 -35.13
C LYS A 538 -7.42 5.33 -35.66
N SER A 539 -7.46 4.04 -36.00
CA SER A 539 -6.27 3.35 -36.49
C SER A 539 -5.80 3.92 -37.84
N THR A 540 -4.55 4.36 -37.88
CA THR A 540 -3.80 4.82 -39.07
C THR A 540 -3.05 3.65 -39.72
N LYS A 541 -2.49 3.89 -40.91
CA LYS A 541 -1.72 2.89 -41.67
C LYS A 541 -0.43 2.53 -40.91
N VAL A 542 -0.35 1.30 -40.39
CA VAL A 542 0.90 0.74 -39.84
C VAL A 542 1.85 0.38 -40.98
N GLN A 543 3.16 0.57 -40.80
CA GLN A 543 4.17 0.34 -41.85
C GLN A 543 4.40 -1.15 -42.19
N THR A 544 3.72 -2.07 -41.51
CA THR A 544 3.83 -3.52 -41.70
C THR A 544 2.45 -4.14 -41.97
N GLU A 545 2.38 -5.09 -42.89
CA GLU A 545 1.11 -5.75 -43.28
C GLU A 545 0.71 -6.79 -42.21
N PRO A 546 -0.41 -6.62 -41.48
CA PRO A 546 -0.82 -7.57 -40.44
C PRO A 546 -1.50 -8.81 -41.04
N TYR A 547 -1.25 -9.97 -40.45
CA TYR A 547 -2.09 -11.15 -40.59
C TYR A 547 -3.31 -11.04 -39.69
N VAL A 548 -4.50 -11.17 -40.24
CA VAL A 548 -5.76 -11.00 -39.51
C VAL A 548 -6.61 -12.27 -39.62
N SER A 549 -6.95 -12.87 -38.47
CA SER A 549 -7.96 -13.91 -38.34
C SER A 549 -9.21 -13.29 -37.70
N LEU A 550 -10.38 -13.43 -38.34
CA LEU A 550 -11.61 -12.73 -37.95
C LEU A 550 -12.71 -13.70 -37.50
N TYR A 551 -13.37 -13.37 -36.39
CA TYR A 551 -14.67 -13.90 -36.02
C TYR A 551 -15.73 -12.77 -35.93
N ALA A 552 -16.94 -13.12 -36.39
CA ALA A 552 -18.24 -12.46 -36.19
C ALA A 552 -18.34 -10.91 -36.19
N TYR A 553 -18.31 -10.29 -37.38
CA TYR A 553 -18.99 -9.00 -37.62
C TYR A 553 -19.85 -9.09 -38.90
N PRO A 554 -20.94 -8.29 -39.05
CA PRO A 554 -21.78 -8.31 -40.25
C PRO A 554 -20.95 -8.09 -41.53
N ALA A 555 -21.40 -8.66 -42.64
CA ALA A 555 -20.71 -8.66 -43.93
C ALA A 555 -20.24 -7.26 -44.40
N GLU A 556 -20.98 -6.21 -44.04
CA GLU A 556 -20.66 -4.81 -44.36
C GLU A 556 -19.33 -4.32 -43.74
N GLY A 557 -18.91 -4.90 -42.61
CA GLY A 557 -17.62 -4.58 -41.96
C GLY A 557 -16.42 -5.30 -42.58
N ILE A 558 -16.67 -6.24 -43.49
CA ILE A 558 -15.65 -7.04 -44.19
C ILE A 558 -15.13 -6.26 -45.41
N GLU A 559 -16.04 -5.67 -46.21
CA GLU A 559 -15.70 -4.92 -47.45
C GLU A 559 -14.84 -3.68 -47.18
N ALA A 560 -15.16 -2.88 -46.15
CA ALA A 560 -14.36 -1.71 -45.76
C ALA A 560 -12.94 -2.07 -45.28
N ARG A 561 -12.68 -3.34 -44.89
CA ARG A 561 -11.39 -3.81 -44.39
C ARG A 561 -10.52 -4.41 -45.50
N GLU A 562 -11.12 -4.98 -46.54
CA GLU A 562 -10.40 -5.39 -47.75
C GLU A 562 -9.78 -4.18 -48.48
N GLU A 563 -10.45 -3.03 -48.44
CA GLU A 563 -9.94 -1.76 -48.95
C GLU A 563 -8.70 -1.25 -48.17
N LEU A 564 -8.60 -1.57 -46.87
CA LEU A 564 -7.52 -1.09 -46.00
C LEU A 564 -6.26 -1.95 -46.05
N LEU A 565 -6.43 -3.27 -46.19
CA LEU A 565 -5.35 -4.26 -46.15
C LEU A 565 -4.88 -4.69 -47.56
N GLY A 566 -5.57 -4.25 -48.61
CA GLY A 566 -5.29 -4.58 -50.00
C GLY A 566 -5.92 -5.91 -50.41
N ALA A 567 -6.79 -5.86 -51.43
CA ALA A 567 -7.43 -7.04 -51.98
C ALA A 567 -6.39 -8.08 -52.47
N GLY A 568 -6.39 -9.27 -51.86
CA GLY A 568 -5.53 -10.40 -52.23
C GLY A 568 -4.60 -10.95 -51.13
N LYS A 569 -4.55 -10.35 -49.93
CA LYS A 569 -3.57 -10.70 -48.87
C LYS A 569 -4.16 -11.13 -47.52
N VAL A 570 -5.48 -11.32 -47.42
CA VAL A 570 -6.19 -11.70 -46.20
C VAL A 570 -6.58 -13.18 -46.26
N SER A 571 -6.21 -13.98 -45.24
CA SER A 571 -6.65 -15.37 -45.12
C SER A 571 -7.72 -15.50 -44.04
N TRP A 572 -8.92 -15.92 -44.44
CA TRP A 572 -10.07 -16.07 -43.54
C TRP A 572 -10.00 -17.39 -42.76
N LEU A 573 -10.46 -17.36 -41.51
CA LEU A 573 -10.68 -18.52 -40.66
C LEU A 573 -11.94 -18.27 -39.85
N ALA A 574 -13.01 -19.01 -40.14
CA ALA A 574 -14.22 -18.99 -39.34
C ALA A 574 -13.98 -19.84 -38.08
N VAL A 575 -13.37 -19.23 -37.06
CA VAL A 575 -13.16 -19.87 -35.76
C VAL A 575 -14.38 -19.56 -34.89
N GLY A 576 -15.30 -20.51 -34.73
CA GLY A 576 -16.39 -20.39 -33.75
C GLY A 576 -15.87 -20.25 -32.32
N GLY A 577 -15.95 -19.05 -31.72
CA GLY A 577 -15.68 -18.84 -30.29
C GLY A 577 -14.72 -17.68 -29.96
N PHE A 578 -14.71 -17.22 -28.71
CA PHE A 578 -13.68 -16.31 -28.18
C PHE A 578 -12.31 -17.03 -28.21
N TRP A 579 -11.20 -16.29 -28.14
CA TRP A 579 -9.85 -16.87 -27.99
C TRP A 579 -9.72 -17.58 -26.65
N ARG A 580 -10.19 -18.81 -26.62
CA ARG A 580 -9.99 -19.75 -25.53
C ARG A 580 -9.86 -21.11 -26.19
N VAL A 581 -8.66 -21.66 -26.14
CA VAL A 581 -8.28 -22.98 -26.70
C VAL A 581 -9.27 -24.11 -26.35
N PHE A 582 -10.05 -23.91 -25.30
CA PHE A 582 -11.05 -24.84 -24.81
C PHE A 582 -12.39 -24.81 -25.56
N GLU A 583 -12.67 -23.79 -26.37
CA GLU A 583 -13.96 -23.66 -27.09
C GLU A 583 -14.08 -24.60 -28.28
N ASP A 584 -13.01 -24.74 -29.09
CA ASP A 584 -12.94 -25.67 -30.22
C ASP A 584 -11.48 -26.07 -30.55
N GLY A 585 -11.13 -27.33 -30.26
CA GLY A 585 -9.79 -27.86 -30.49
C GLY A 585 -9.43 -28.05 -31.97
N ALA A 586 -10.40 -28.26 -32.86
CA ALA A 586 -10.13 -28.41 -34.29
C ALA A 586 -9.74 -27.05 -34.91
N LEU A 587 -10.48 -26.00 -34.54
CA LEU A 587 -10.18 -24.64 -34.97
C LEU A 587 -8.86 -24.13 -34.38
N PHE A 588 -8.54 -24.50 -33.15
CA PHE A 588 -7.24 -24.22 -32.56
C PHE A 588 -6.09 -24.89 -33.33
N GLY A 589 -6.24 -26.16 -33.74
CA GLY A 589 -5.25 -26.86 -34.56
C GLY A 589 -5.04 -26.20 -35.93
N ASP A 590 -6.12 -25.77 -36.60
CA ASP A 590 -6.04 -25.05 -37.87
C ASP A 590 -5.31 -23.72 -37.74
N LEU A 591 -5.58 -22.98 -36.66
CA LEU A 591 -4.87 -21.75 -36.32
C LEU A 591 -3.37 -22.02 -36.12
N VAL A 592 -3.01 -23.02 -35.30
CA VAL A 592 -1.62 -23.42 -35.03
C VAL A 592 -0.86 -23.71 -36.34
N ASN A 593 -1.47 -24.47 -37.25
CA ASN A 593 -0.87 -24.80 -38.53
C ASN A 593 -0.57 -23.54 -39.37
N ARG A 594 -1.50 -22.59 -39.43
CA ARG A 594 -1.31 -21.35 -40.20
C ARG A 594 -0.32 -20.39 -39.55
N LEU A 595 -0.39 -20.24 -38.23
CA LEU A 595 0.57 -19.41 -37.50
C LEU A 595 1.99 -19.97 -37.60
N THR A 596 2.16 -21.28 -37.65
CA THR A 596 3.48 -21.89 -37.87
C THR A 596 4.08 -21.44 -39.21
N GLY A 597 3.29 -21.44 -40.28
CA GLY A 597 3.71 -20.98 -41.60
C GLY A 597 3.94 -19.46 -41.67
N PHE A 598 3.14 -18.66 -40.95
CA PHE A 598 3.29 -17.21 -40.95
C PHE A 598 4.45 -16.73 -40.07
N LEU A 599 4.72 -17.39 -38.95
CA LEU A 599 5.81 -17.02 -38.04
C LEU A 599 7.17 -17.51 -38.53
N ALA A 600 7.25 -18.63 -39.26
CA ALA A 600 8.46 -19.03 -39.98
C ALA A 600 8.93 -17.93 -40.94
#